data_AF-A0A151Y0J9-F1
#
_entry.id   AF-A0A151Y0J9-F1
#
_cell.length_a   1.000
_cell.length_b   1.000
_cell.length_c   1.000
_cell.angle_alpha   90.00
_cell.angle_beta   90.00
_cell.angle_gamma   90.00
#
_symmetry.space_group_name_H-M   'P 1'
#
loop_
_entity.id
_entity.type
_entity.pdbx_description
1 polymer ?
#
loop_
_entity_poly.entity_id
_entity_poly.type
_entity_poly.pdbx_seq_one_letter_code
_entity_poly.pdbx_strand_id
1 'polypeptide(L)'
;MKKLILACGLCLICTSLFAQSNTTTVIVKKIEGFSESGDAFSFKTTTGKRYQVYNAGGSNPIQGEELISSSIKSKKAICLRLDADKTEPRLVQSVHKGKCK
;
A
#
# COMPACT_ATOMS: atom_id res chain seq x y z
N MET A 1 2.49 38.62 -52.74
CA MET A 1 2.91 37.20 -52.61
C MET A 1 2.70 36.75 -51.17
N LYS A 2 1.92 35.68 -50.99
CA LYS A 2 1.44 35.12 -49.70
C LYS A 2 2.59 34.56 -48.84
N LYS A 3 2.61 34.83 -47.53
CA LYS A 3 3.40 34.10 -46.51
C LYS A 3 2.58 34.03 -45.22
N LEU A 4 1.80 32.95 -45.06
CA LEU A 4 2.02 31.81 -44.17
C LEU A 4 1.91 32.18 -42.67
N ILE A 5 0.69 31.98 -42.15
CA ILE A 5 0.35 32.00 -40.73
C ILE A 5 0.87 30.69 -40.13
N LEU A 6 1.84 30.75 -39.23
CA LEU A 6 2.31 29.60 -38.44
C LEU A 6 1.76 29.73 -37.02
N ALA A 7 0.55 29.19 -36.80
CA ALA A 7 -0.04 29.10 -35.47
C ALA A 7 0.62 27.95 -34.71
N CYS A 8 1.50 28.27 -33.76
CA CYS A 8 2.12 27.31 -32.85
C CYS A 8 1.16 27.04 -31.69
N GLY A 9 0.17 26.17 -31.91
CA GLY A 9 -0.72 25.68 -30.86
C GLY A 9 -0.10 24.51 -30.11
N LEU A 10 0.78 24.77 -29.14
CA LEU A 10 1.19 23.76 -28.16
C LEU A 10 0.27 23.85 -26.93
N CYS A 11 -0.94 23.30 -27.05
CA CYS A 11 -1.70 22.91 -25.86
C CYS A 11 -1.07 21.62 -25.31
N LEU A 12 -0.02 21.78 -24.49
CA LEU A 12 0.44 20.75 -23.58
C LEU A 12 -0.63 20.55 -22.51
N ILE A 13 -1.62 19.72 -22.82
CA ILE A 13 -2.51 19.16 -21.81
C ILE A 13 -1.65 18.16 -21.03
N CYS A 14 -0.89 18.65 -20.06
CA CYS A 14 -0.32 17.82 -19.01
C CYS A 14 -1.49 17.26 -18.20
N THR A 15 -2.06 16.14 -18.65
CA THR A 15 -2.87 15.30 -17.78
C THR A 15 -1.92 14.85 -16.67
N SER A 16 -2.04 15.49 -15.51
CA SER A 16 -1.46 14.98 -14.28
C SER A 16 -2.00 13.57 -14.09
N LEU A 17 -1.20 12.57 -14.50
CA LEU A 17 -1.38 11.19 -14.13
C LEU A 17 -1.38 11.18 -12.61
N PHE A 18 -2.58 11.20 -12.02
CA PHE A 18 -2.79 10.94 -10.62
C PHE A 18 -2.23 9.53 -10.38
N ALA A 19 -1.00 9.47 -9.86
CA ALA A 19 -0.41 8.22 -9.41
C ALA A 19 -1.38 7.64 -8.38
N GLN A 20 -2.02 6.52 -8.72
CA GLN A 20 -2.99 5.87 -7.86
C GLN A 20 -2.28 5.53 -6.55
N SER A 21 -2.69 6.18 -5.46
CA SER A 21 -2.11 5.92 -4.15
C SER A 21 -2.32 4.44 -3.83
N ASN A 22 -1.24 3.67 -3.73
CA ASN A 22 -1.25 2.27 -3.33
C ASN A 22 -1.54 2.16 -1.83
N THR A 23 -2.64 2.75 -1.37
CA THR A 23 -3.01 2.78 0.04
C THR A 23 -4.40 2.19 0.22
N THR A 24 -4.59 1.44 1.29
CA THR A 24 -5.90 0.85 1.62
C THR A 24 -6.16 0.89 3.12
N THR A 25 -7.39 1.21 3.49
CA THR A 25 -7.84 1.12 4.88
C THR A 25 -8.29 -0.29 5.17
N VAL A 26 -7.81 -0.88 6.26
CA VAL A 26 -8.20 -2.25 6.68
C VAL A 26 -8.41 -2.34 8.18
N ILE A 27 -9.13 -3.38 8.59
CA ILE A 27 -9.14 -3.87 9.98
C ILE A 27 -8.57 -5.28 9.94
N VAL A 28 -7.56 -5.54 10.76
CA VAL A 28 -6.89 -6.85 10.79
C VAL A 28 -7.72 -7.83 11.58
N LYS A 29 -7.97 -9.02 11.00
CA LYS A 29 -8.74 -10.10 11.64
C LYS A 29 -7.82 -11.05 12.40
N LYS A 30 -6.76 -11.52 11.75
CA LYS A 30 -5.74 -12.42 12.34
C LYS A 30 -4.45 -12.40 11.54
N ILE A 31 -3.34 -12.74 12.18
CA ILE A 31 -2.11 -13.18 11.51
C ILE A 31 -2.33 -14.65 11.10
N GLU A 32 -1.99 -15.00 9.86
CA GLU A 32 -2.20 -16.36 9.32
C GLU A 32 -0.96 -17.24 9.48
N GLY A 33 0.23 -16.67 9.47
CA GLY A 33 1.48 -17.40 9.70
C GLY A 33 2.71 -16.60 9.31
N PHE A 34 3.86 -17.12 9.72
CA PHE A 34 5.18 -16.64 9.34
C PHE A 34 5.71 -17.50 8.18
N SER A 35 6.58 -16.94 7.34
CA SER A 35 7.33 -17.70 6.34
C SER A 35 8.23 -18.73 7.04
N GLU A 36 8.66 -19.76 6.30
CA GLU A 36 9.56 -20.79 6.81
C GLU A 36 10.87 -20.21 7.34
N SER A 37 11.38 -19.16 6.68
CA SER A 37 12.55 -18.39 7.07
C SER A 37 12.29 -17.39 8.21
N GLY A 38 11.03 -17.17 8.60
CA GLY A 38 10.65 -16.18 9.62
C GLY A 38 10.85 -14.72 9.19
N ASP A 39 11.17 -14.49 7.92
CA ASP A 39 11.46 -13.17 7.35
C ASP A 39 10.23 -12.43 6.82
N ALA A 40 9.07 -13.09 6.82
CA ALA A 40 7.81 -12.50 6.45
C ALA A 40 6.68 -13.08 7.29
N PHE A 41 5.59 -12.33 7.40
CA PHE A 41 4.34 -12.87 7.90
C PHE A 41 3.16 -12.39 7.08
N SER A 42 2.12 -13.20 7.05
CA SER A 42 0.87 -12.88 6.37
C SER A 42 -0.25 -12.62 7.37
N PHE A 43 -1.15 -11.71 7.02
CA PHE A 43 -2.34 -11.45 7.81
C PHE A 43 -3.59 -11.32 6.94
N LYS A 44 -4.72 -11.66 7.53
CA LYS A 44 -6.05 -11.57 6.92
C LYS A 44 -6.83 -10.44 7.55
N THR A 45 -7.55 -9.70 6.73
CA THR A 45 -8.42 -8.61 7.16
C THR A 45 -9.85 -9.10 7.41
N THR A 46 -10.67 -8.25 8.05
CA THR A 46 -12.10 -8.53 8.25
C THR A 46 -12.87 -8.69 6.93
N THR A 47 -12.40 -8.04 5.86
CA THR A 47 -12.94 -8.18 4.50
C THR A 47 -12.53 -9.48 3.79
N GLY A 48 -11.66 -10.28 4.41
CA GLY A 48 -11.16 -11.53 3.83
C GLY A 48 -9.89 -11.38 2.98
N LYS A 49 -9.49 -10.15 2.62
CA LYS A 49 -8.24 -9.88 1.88
C LYS A 49 -7.00 -10.22 2.70
N ARG A 50 -5.94 -10.65 2.01
CA ARG A 50 -4.66 -11.04 2.57
C ARG A 50 -3.55 -10.09 2.17
N TYR A 51 -2.63 -9.88 3.09
CA TYR A 51 -1.45 -9.03 2.92
C TYR A 51 -0.25 -9.71 3.55
N GLN A 52 0.94 -9.35 3.08
CA GLN A 52 2.21 -9.84 3.60
C GLN A 52 3.08 -8.67 4.02
N VAL A 53 3.81 -8.86 5.12
CA VAL A 53 4.88 -7.98 5.58
C VAL A 53 6.17 -8.75 5.46
N TYR A 54 7.19 -8.13 4.87
CA TYR A 54 8.56 -8.63 4.91
C TYR A 54 9.32 -7.86 5.99
N ASN A 55 9.92 -8.57 6.95
CA ASN A 55 10.63 -7.98 8.07
C ASN A 55 12.03 -8.59 8.33
N ALA A 56 12.61 -9.33 7.38
CA ALA A 56 13.98 -9.87 7.45
C ALA A 56 14.36 -10.50 8.81
N GLY A 57 13.44 -11.30 9.39
CA GLY A 57 13.64 -12.01 10.66
C GLY A 57 13.50 -11.10 11.88
N GLY A 58 12.78 -9.98 11.74
CA GLY A 58 12.71 -8.91 12.73
C GLY A 58 13.86 -7.90 12.66
N SER A 59 14.82 -8.07 11.75
CA SER A 59 15.99 -7.19 11.64
C SER A 59 15.67 -5.85 10.97
N ASN A 60 14.61 -5.80 10.17
CA ASN A 60 14.20 -4.60 9.44
C ASN A 60 12.67 -4.48 9.45
N PRO A 61 12.05 -4.11 10.59
CA PRO A 61 10.61 -3.97 10.67
C PRO A 61 10.13 -2.81 9.78
N ILE A 62 8.98 -2.99 9.14
CA ILE A 62 8.38 -1.90 8.38
C ILE A 62 7.84 -0.83 9.33
N GLN A 63 7.74 0.41 8.84
CA GLN A 63 7.17 1.49 9.64
C GLN A 63 5.73 1.15 10.06
N GLY A 64 5.45 1.15 11.37
CA GLY A 64 4.12 0.93 11.93
C GLY A 64 3.67 -0.53 11.97
N GLU A 65 4.57 -1.50 11.79
CA GLU A 65 4.27 -2.94 11.85
C GLU A 65 3.48 -3.32 13.12
N GLU A 66 3.76 -2.69 14.26
CA GLU A 66 3.07 -2.90 15.53
C GLU A 66 1.57 -2.58 15.48
N LEU A 67 1.15 -1.71 14.56
CA LEU A 67 -0.24 -1.33 14.36
C LEU A 67 -1.08 -2.48 13.80
N ILE A 68 -0.46 -3.47 13.13
CA ILE A 68 -1.15 -4.67 12.64
C ILE A 68 -1.63 -5.49 13.82
N SER A 69 -0.73 -5.80 14.75
CA SER A 69 -1.04 -6.50 16.00
C SER A 69 -2.01 -5.70 16.89
N SER A 70 -1.84 -4.37 16.93
CA SER A 70 -2.76 -3.48 17.65
C SER A 70 -4.17 -3.46 17.03
N SER A 71 -4.27 -3.51 15.70
CA SER A 71 -5.55 -3.58 14.98
C SER A 71 -6.32 -4.86 15.31
N ILE A 72 -5.63 -6.01 15.44
CA ILE A 72 -6.25 -7.27 15.85
C ILE A 72 -6.92 -7.14 17.22
N LYS A 73 -6.18 -6.58 18.20
CA LYS A 73 -6.65 -6.45 19.59
C LYS A 73 -7.76 -5.41 19.72
N SER A 74 -7.59 -4.25 19.09
CA SER A 74 -8.47 -3.09 19.26
C SER A 74 -9.59 -2.99 18.23
N LYS A 75 -9.56 -3.80 17.17
CA LYS A 75 -10.46 -3.74 16.01
C LYS A 75 -10.47 -2.37 15.32
N LYS A 76 -9.42 -1.57 15.52
CA LYS A 76 -9.27 -0.24 14.90
C LYS A 76 -8.75 -0.35 13.48
N ALA A 77 -9.23 0.54 12.62
CA ALA A 77 -8.76 0.65 11.26
C ALA A 77 -7.32 1.20 11.19
N ILE A 78 -6.56 0.67 10.26
CA ILE A 78 -5.20 1.09 9.91
C ILE A 78 -5.12 1.34 8.40
N CYS A 79 -4.22 2.22 7.99
CA CYS A 79 -3.95 2.50 6.59
C CYS A 79 -2.68 1.74 6.20
N LEU A 80 -2.80 0.83 5.26
CA LEU A 80 -1.67 0.15 4.66
C LEU A 80 -1.21 0.93 3.45
N ARG A 81 0.10 1.19 3.35
CA ARG A 81 0.76 1.49 2.08
C ARG A 81 1.27 0.19 1.51
N LEU A 82 0.87 -0.12 0.29
CA LEU A 82 1.15 -1.35 -0.42
C LEU A 82 2.24 -1.12 -1.46
N ASP A 83 2.93 -2.20 -1.80
CA ASP A 83 3.82 -2.21 -2.94
C ASP A 83 3.06 -1.96 -4.25
N ALA A 84 3.78 -1.53 -5.29
CA ALA A 84 3.21 -1.34 -6.62
C ALA A 84 2.77 -2.68 -7.24
N ASP A 85 3.45 -3.78 -6.88
CA ASP A 85 3.03 -5.12 -7.25
C ASP A 85 1.66 -5.45 -6.63
N LYS A 86 0.84 -6.09 -7.45
CA LYS A 86 -0.52 -6.53 -7.13
C LYS A 86 -0.59 -8.04 -6.93
N THR A 87 0.54 -8.76 -6.99
CA THR A 87 0.63 -10.18 -6.60
C THR A 87 0.02 -10.39 -5.22
N GLU A 88 -0.82 -11.43 -5.09
CA GLU A 88 -1.42 -11.79 -3.81
C GLU A 88 -0.59 -12.88 -3.12
N PRO A 89 -0.37 -12.78 -1.79
CA PRO A 89 -0.79 -11.71 -0.89
C PRO A 89 0.01 -10.40 -1.12
N ARG A 90 -0.69 -9.26 -1.17
CA ARG A 90 -0.04 -7.97 -1.48
C ARG A 90 0.94 -7.56 -0.39
N LEU A 91 2.13 -7.12 -0.80
CA LEU A 91 3.18 -6.66 0.09
C LEU A 91 2.85 -5.29 0.70
N VAL A 92 3.08 -5.15 2.00
CA VAL A 92 2.91 -3.92 2.76
C VAL A 92 4.26 -3.24 2.94
N GLN A 93 4.33 -1.97 2.57
CA GLN A 93 5.53 -1.13 2.67
C GLN A 93 5.55 -0.31 3.96
N SER A 94 4.40 0.19 4.41
CA SER A 94 4.26 0.88 5.69
C SER A 94 2.82 0.84 6.20
N VAL A 95 2.66 1.11 7.49
CA VAL A 95 1.37 1.13 8.17
C VAL A 95 1.23 2.44 8.94
N HIS A 96 0.07 3.06 8.80
CA HIS A 96 -0.29 4.27 9.53
C HIS A 96 -1.56 4.06 10.35
N LYS A 97 -1.63 4.75 11.48
CA LYS A 97 -2.79 4.68 12.37
C LYS A 97 -4.01 5.34 11.73
N GLY A 98 -5.17 4.69 11.85
CA GLY A 98 -6.43 5.23 11.35
C GLY A 98 -6.68 4.92 9.88
N LYS A 99 -7.66 5.60 9.29
CA LYS A 99 -8.00 5.42 7.87
C LYS A 99 -7.00 6.15 6.98
N CYS A 100 -6.85 5.71 5.73
CA CYS A 100 -6.08 6.45 4.73
C CYS A 100 -6.71 7.82 4.47
N LYS A 101 -5.87 8.81 4.19
CA LYS A 101 -6.28 10.18 3.85
C LYS A 101 -6.29 10.37 2.35
#